data_AF-A0A0Q9TU84-F1
#
_entry.id   AF-A0A0Q9TU84-F1
#
_cell.length_a   1.000
_cell.length_b   1.000
_cell.length_c   1.000
_cell.angle_alpha   90.00
_cell.angle_beta   90.00
_cell.angle_gamma   90.00
#
_symmetry.space_group_name_H-M   'P 1'
#
loop_
_entity.id
_entity.type
_entity.pdbx_description
1 polymer ?
#
loop_
_entity_poly.entity_id
_entity_poly.type
_entity_poly.pdbx_seq_one_letter_code
_entity_poly.pdbx_strand_id
1 'polypeptide(L)'
;MLRRRWRSRPTGKTNRKKVLLIGLLIFVLFTVQFFIFVERNLRPPLMNLAKVRIKQIATQAINSAIADHVAESTNAEQLIDWKMDKNGKITGFMLNYNEHMRITADTIKTVQGELNDLQSISEHIPVGQAMNSAILSSFGPDIPIRLLPVGTVKVDLNTRSQNAGINMVMFEVYVRIIAEVSVIIPFDSDTEIVETEIPISYSLVVGDVPTYYYDNKGKPVGSNKDAGPPSLSLPSIPNVGTTITPKTEGISTQESKTQKEPPQ
;
A
#
# COMPACT_ATOMS: atom_id res chain seq x y z
N MET A 1 19.28 64.22 -72.99
CA MET A 1 18.74 63.27 -71.98
C MET A 1 19.36 61.89 -72.19
N LEU A 2 20.15 61.34 -71.27
CA LEU A 2 20.71 59.98 -71.40
C LEU A 2 19.90 58.96 -70.59
N ARG A 3 19.16 58.07 -71.27
CA ARG A 3 18.49 56.92 -70.62
C ARG A 3 19.52 55.83 -70.30
N ARG A 4 19.91 55.68 -69.03
CA ARG A 4 20.71 54.54 -68.54
C ARG A 4 19.95 53.23 -68.77
N ARG A 5 20.23 52.52 -69.89
CA ARG A 5 19.78 51.14 -70.11
C ARG A 5 20.41 50.23 -69.06
N TRP A 6 19.61 49.75 -68.10
CA TRP A 6 20.01 48.66 -67.21
C TRP A 6 20.30 47.41 -68.04
N ARG A 7 21.58 47.03 -68.15
CA ARG A 7 21.98 45.73 -68.70
C ARG A 7 21.85 44.70 -67.58
N SER A 8 20.75 43.96 -67.55
CA SER A 8 20.70 42.70 -66.84
C SER A 8 21.83 41.81 -67.36
N ARG A 9 22.75 41.40 -66.47
CA ARG A 9 23.75 40.39 -66.82
C ARG A 9 23.00 39.10 -67.15
N PRO A 10 23.32 38.39 -68.24
CA PRO A 10 22.70 37.09 -68.50
C PRO A 10 23.07 36.17 -67.33
N THR A 11 22.06 35.61 -66.67
CA THR A 11 22.25 34.60 -65.64
C THR A 11 22.91 33.38 -66.31
N GLY A 12 24.20 33.19 -66.01
CA GLY A 12 24.99 32.14 -66.65
C GLY A 12 24.33 30.78 -66.47
N LYS A 13 24.23 29.98 -67.55
CA LYS A 13 23.57 28.66 -67.55
C LYS A 13 24.06 27.84 -66.36
N THR A 14 23.26 27.78 -65.30
CA THR A 14 23.57 26.96 -64.13
C THR A 14 23.58 25.52 -64.60
N ASN A 15 24.72 24.84 -64.40
CA ASN A 15 24.84 23.45 -64.83
C ASN A 15 23.82 22.63 -64.05
N ARG A 16 22.77 22.13 -64.73
CA ARG A 16 21.62 21.47 -64.09
C ARG A 16 22.05 20.35 -63.12
N LYS A 17 23.13 19.64 -63.45
CA LYS A 17 23.75 18.62 -62.58
C LYS A 17 24.20 19.18 -61.22
N LYS A 18 24.79 20.38 -61.18
CA LYS A 18 25.20 21.05 -59.92
C LYS A 18 24.01 21.51 -59.09
N VAL A 19 22.98 22.06 -59.73
CA VAL A 19 21.75 22.49 -59.01
C VAL A 19 21.04 21.28 -58.40
N LEU A 20 20.95 20.16 -59.13
CA LEU A 20 20.39 18.91 -58.64
C LEU A 20 21.24 18.34 -57.48
N LEU A 21 22.57 18.33 -57.58
CA LEU A 21 23.45 17.90 -56.49
C LEU A 21 23.30 18.72 -55.21
N ILE A 22 23.16 20.05 -55.34
CA ILE A 22 22.93 20.95 -54.19
C ILE A 22 21.53 20.69 -53.59
N GLY A 23 20.50 20.51 -54.43
CA GLY A 23 19.15 20.14 -53.97
C GLY A 23 19.12 18.79 -53.25
N LEU A 24 19.84 17.80 -53.75
CA LEU A 24 20.00 16.48 -53.12
C LEU A 24 20.68 16.59 -51.75
N LEU A 25 21.78 17.36 -51.67
CA LEU A 25 22.52 17.55 -50.41
C LEU A 25 21.66 18.28 -49.36
N ILE A 26 20.92 19.31 -49.77
CA ILE A 26 19.97 20.02 -48.90
C ILE A 26 18.82 19.10 -48.46
N PHE A 27 18.27 18.27 -49.37
CA PHE A 27 17.24 17.29 -49.03
C PHE A 27 17.73 16.29 -48.00
N VAL A 28 18.90 15.67 -48.21
CA VAL A 28 19.51 14.73 -47.24
C VAL A 28 19.77 15.40 -45.89
N LEU A 29 20.26 16.64 -45.88
CA LEU A 29 20.44 17.42 -44.65
C LEU A 29 19.13 17.58 -43.88
N PHE A 30 18.04 17.96 -44.56
CA PHE A 30 16.72 18.06 -43.95
C PHE A 30 16.16 16.70 -43.51
N THR A 31 16.37 15.61 -44.24
CA THR A 31 15.96 14.26 -43.82
C THR A 31 16.65 13.84 -42.52
N VAL A 32 17.97 14.06 -42.41
CA VAL A 32 18.74 13.75 -41.20
C VAL A 32 18.32 14.63 -40.03
N GLN A 33 18.15 15.94 -40.27
CA GLN A 33 17.69 16.87 -39.23
C GLN A 33 16.26 16.55 -38.74
N PHE A 34 15.36 16.16 -39.64
CA PHE A 34 14.01 15.71 -39.30
C PHE A 34 14.02 14.42 -38.48
N PHE A 35 14.82 13.43 -38.86
CA PHE A 35 14.95 12.17 -38.11
C PHE A 35 15.41 12.42 -36.66
N ILE A 36 16.49 13.20 -36.48
CA ILE A 36 17.02 13.57 -35.16
C ILE A 36 15.98 14.36 -34.34
N PHE A 37 15.21 15.25 -34.97
CA PHE A 37 14.13 15.97 -34.32
C PHE A 37 13.00 15.05 -33.85
N VAL A 38 12.60 14.07 -34.68
CA VAL A 38 11.55 13.09 -34.33
C VAL A 38 12.01 12.20 -33.18
N GLU A 39 13.19 11.57 -33.28
CA GLU A 39 13.71 10.69 -32.22
C GLU A 39 13.78 11.40 -30.87
N ARG A 40 14.35 12.61 -30.84
CA ARG A 40 14.56 13.39 -29.61
C ARG A 40 13.26 13.89 -28.97
N ASN A 41 12.18 14.07 -29.74
CA ASN A 41 10.87 14.46 -29.21
C ASN A 41 9.99 13.26 -28.84
N LEU A 42 10.12 12.11 -29.52
CA LEU A 42 9.34 10.91 -29.22
C LEU A 42 9.89 10.09 -28.04
N ARG A 43 11.21 10.05 -27.86
CA ARG A 43 11.88 9.25 -26.82
C ARG A 43 11.33 9.52 -25.40
N PRO A 44 11.25 10.77 -24.88
CA PRO A 44 10.78 10.99 -23.51
C PRO A 44 9.29 10.64 -23.28
N PRO A 45 8.33 11.06 -24.14
CA PRO A 45 6.93 10.68 -23.95
C PRO A 45 6.67 9.16 -24.09
N LEU A 46 7.36 8.47 -25.00
CA LEU A 46 7.31 7.00 -25.11
C LEU A 46 7.82 6.33 -23.83
N MET A 47 8.98 6.74 -23.33
CA MET A 47 9.58 6.20 -22.10
C MET A 47 8.65 6.37 -20.89
N ASN A 48 8.06 7.56 -20.72
CA ASN A 48 7.13 7.83 -19.62
C ASN A 48 5.86 6.96 -19.70
N LEU A 49 5.24 6.81 -20.87
CA LEU A 49 4.06 5.97 -21.02
C LEU A 49 4.39 4.48 -20.85
N ALA A 50 5.56 4.04 -21.33
CA ALA A 50 6.02 2.66 -21.19
C ALA A 50 6.33 2.29 -19.73
N LYS A 51 6.93 3.20 -18.93
CA LYS A 51 7.06 3.02 -17.47
C LYS A 51 5.71 2.84 -16.78
N VAL A 52 4.71 3.67 -17.12
CA VAL A 52 3.35 3.55 -16.58
C VAL A 52 2.71 2.20 -16.95
N ARG A 53 2.86 1.75 -18.21
CA ARG A 53 2.38 0.43 -18.65
C ARG A 53 3.09 -0.72 -17.95
N ILE A 54 4.41 -0.66 -17.79
CA ILE A 54 5.17 -1.69 -17.06
C ILE A 54 4.76 -1.76 -15.60
N LYS A 55 4.59 -0.61 -14.93
CA LYS A 55 4.10 -0.59 -13.54
C LYS A 55 2.70 -1.19 -13.42
N GLN A 56 1.81 -0.90 -14.37
CA GLN A 56 0.48 -1.53 -14.45
C GLN A 56 0.58 -3.06 -14.65
N ILE A 57 1.30 -3.52 -15.67
CA ILE A 57 1.39 -4.94 -16.04
C ILE A 57 2.09 -5.76 -14.96
N ALA A 58 3.22 -5.26 -14.43
CA ALA A 58 3.97 -5.95 -13.38
C ALA A 58 3.21 -6.00 -12.04
N THR A 59 2.55 -4.93 -11.61
CA THR A 59 1.69 -5.00 -10.41
C THR A 59 0.48 -5.91 -10.63
N GLN A 60 -0.11 -5.96 -11.84
CA GLN A 60 -1.18 -6.90 -12.15
C GLN A 60 -0.70 -8.36 -12.11
N ALA A 61 0.47 -8.65 -12.68
CA ALA A 61 1.12 -9.95 -12.63
C ALA A 61 1.43 -10.41 -11.19
N ILE A 62 2.08 -9.56 -10.40
CA ILE A 62 2.37 -9.81 -8.96
C ILE A 62 1.06 -10.12 -8.20
N ASN A 63 0.00 -9.36 -8.46
CA ASN A 63 -1.29 -9.56 -7.79
C ASN A 63 -2.00 -10.86 -8.24
N SER A 64 -1.96 -11.24 -9.51
CA SER A 64 -2.58 -12.50 -9.98
C SER A 64 -1.82 -13.70 -9.41
N ALA A 65 -0.49 -13.73 -9.58
CA ALA A 65 0.41 -14.76 -9.06
C ALA A 65 0.15 -15.10 -7.59
N ILE A 66 -0.24 -14.12 -6.78
CA ILE A 66 -0.52 -14.28 -5.35
C ILE A 66 -2.00 -14.56 -5.07
N ALA A 67 -2.95 -13.98 -5.81
CA ALA A 67 -4.36 -14.35 -5.70
C ALA A 67 -4.57 -15.85 -5.99
N ASP A 68 -3.95 -16.35 -7.05
CA ASP A 68 -4.04 -17.73 -7.49
C ASP A 68 -3.37 -18.69 -6.47
N HIS A 69 -2.18 -18.35 -5.94
CA HIS A 69 -1.50 -19.20 -4.95
C HIS A 69 -2.05 -19.12 -3.52
N VAL A 70 -2.56 -17.97 -3.06
CA VAL A 70 -3.14 -17.84 -1.70
C VAL A 70 -4.41 -18.69 -1.57
N ALA A 71 -5.22 -18.76 -2.63
CA ALA A 71 -6.42 -19.59 -2.69
C ALA A 71 -6.13 -21.10 -2.47
N GLU A 72 -4.97 -21.60 -2.90
CA GLU A 72 -4.60 -23.03 -2.78
C GLU A 72 -3.80 -23.38 -1.52
N SER A 73 -3.14 -22.41 -0.86
CA SER A 73 -2.05 -22.69 0.09
C SER A 73 -2.29 -22.27 1.55
N THR A 74 -3.48 -21.77 1.88
CA THR A 74 -3.78 -21.10 3.16
C THR A 74 -3.67 -22.02 4.39
N ASN A 75 -2.50 -21.96 5.03
CA ASN A 75 -2.27 -22.14 6.47
C ASN A 75 -2.03 -20.75 7.13
N ALA A 76 -2.67 -19.68 6.66
CA ALA A 76 -2.36 -18.31 7.09
C ALA A 76 -2.66 -18.06 8.59
N GLU A 77 -3.53 -18.89 9.17
CA GLU A 77 -3.81 -19.01 10.60
C GLU A 77 -2.57 -19.46 11.41
N GLN A 78 -1.63 -20.18 10.79
CA GLN A 78 -0.44 -20.74 11.43
C GLN A 78 0.76 -19.79 11.47
N LEU A 79 0.62 -18.58 10.91
CA LEU A 79 1.65 -17.53 10.97
C LEU A 79 1.79 -16.94 12.39
N ILE A 80 0.71 -16.97 13.18
CA ILE A 80 0.65 -16.39 14.53
C ILE A 80 0.28 -17.48 15.55
N ASP A 81 1.27 -17.92 16.33
CA ASP A 81 1.14 -18.90 17.40
C ASP A 81 0.72 -18.19 18.71
N TRP A 82 -0.56 -18.30 19.06
CA TRP A 82 -1.16 -17.65 20.22
C TRP A 82 -0.77 -18.31 21.54
N LYS A 83 -0.12 -17.56 22.43
CA LYS A 83 0.17 -18.02 23.79
C LYS A 83 -0.97 -17.65 24.72
N MET A 84 -1.57 -18.66 25.33
CA MET A 84 -2.68 -18.52 26.27
C MET A 84 -2.24 -18.94 27.68
N ASP A 85 -2.86 -18.36 28.70
CA ASP A 85 -2.72 -18.83 30.08
C ASP A 85 -3.61 -20.06 30.36
N LYS A 86 -3.57 -20.55 31.61
CA LYS A 86 -4.40 -21.68 32.08
C LYS A 86 -5.91 -21.42 32.06
N ASN A 87 -6.32 -20.18 31.84
CA ASN A 87 -7.71 -19.72 31.78
C ASN A 87 -8.17 -19.48 30.34
N GLY A 88 -7.32 -19.74 29.34
CA GLY A 88 -7.58 -19.48 27.91
C GLY A 88 -7.37 -18.03 27.48
N LYS A 89 -6.81 -17.16 28.34
CA LYS A 89 -6.58 -15.76 28.02
C LYS A 89 -5.28 -15.59 27.24
N ILE A 90 -5.33 -14.84 26.13
CA ILE A 90 -4.13 -14.50 25.34
C ILE A 90 -3.15 -13.69 26.20
N THR A 91 -1.95 -14.22 26.40
CA THR A 91 -0.82 -13.57 27.09
C THR A 91 0.23 -13.03 26.13
N GLY A 92 0.22 -13.49 24.88
CA GLY A 92 1.09 -13.00 23.81
C GLY A 92 0.94 -13.83 22.54
N PHE A 93 1.82 -13.59 21.58
CA PHE A 93 1.91 -14.37 20.36
C PHE A 93 3.38 -14.58 19.96
N MET A 94 3.64 -15.59 19.14
CA MET A 94 4.93 -15.83 18.49
C MET A 94 4.71 -15.93 16.98
N LEU A 95 5.65 -15.39 16.20
CA LEU A 95 5.62 -15.54 14.74
C LEU A 95 6.24 -16.88 14.34
N ASN A 96 5.57 -17.61 13.44
CA ASN A 96 6.05 -18.90 12.97
C ASN A 96 7.08 -18.71 11.85
N TYR A 97 8.36 -18.58 12.23
CA TYR A 97 9.45 -18.33 11.30
C TYR A 97 9.59 -19.39 10.19
N ASN A 98 9.16 -20.63 10.41
CA ASN A 98 9.19 -21.66 9.36
C ASN A 98 8.17 -21.37 8.26
N GLU A 99 6.94 -21.02 8.62
CA GLU A 99 5.90 -20.64 7.65
C GLU A 99 6.19 -19.27 7.03
N HIS A 100 6.79 -18.31 7.75
CA HIS A 100 7.31 -17.07 7.16
C HIS A 100 8.29 -17.38 6.02
N MET A 101 9.33 -18.19 6.28
CA MET A 101 10.35 -18.51 5.27
C MET A 101 9.80 -19.36 4.12
N ARG A 102 8.83 -20.26 4.40
CA ARG A 102 8.10 -21.01 3.37
C ARG A 102 7.33 -20.07 2.44
N ILE A 103 6.46 -19.19 2.98
CA ILE A 103 5.67 -18.25 2.17
C ILE A 103 6.59 -17.31 1.39
N THR A 104 7.66 -16.78 2.01
CA THR A 104 8.66 -15.97 1.29
C THR A 104 9.28 -16.74 0.12
N ALA A 105 9.72 -17.99 0.32
CA ALA A 105 10.32 -18.79 -0.74
C ALA A 105 9.33 -19.16 -1.87
N ASP A 106 8.13 -19.59 -1.51
CA ASP A 106 7.06 -19.93 -2.46
C ASP A 106 6.63 -18.69 -3.26
N THR A 107 6.50 -17.52 -2.60
CA THR A 107 6.16 -16.24 -3.26
C THR A 107 7.27 -15.76 -4.19
N ILE A 108 8.55 -15.84 -3.79
CA ILE A 108 9.69 -15.53 -4.68
C ILE A 108 9.62 -16.41 -5.93
N LYS A 109 9.44 -17.72 -5.77
CA LYS A 109 9.37 -18.67 -6.88
C LYS A 109 8.21 -18.36 -7.83
N THR A 110 7.01 -18.14 -7.30
CA THR A 110 5.81 -17.89 -8.11
C THR A 110 5.89 -16.55 -8.84
N VAL A 111 6.19 -15.46 -8.13
CA VAL A 111 6.25 -14.11 -8.72
C VAL A 111 7.41 -14.00 -9.72
N GLN A 112 8.55 -14.64 -9.47
CA GLN A 112 9.63 -14.73 -10.46
C GLN A 112 9.20 -15.51 -11.71
N GLY A 113 8.38 -16.55 -11.57
CA GLY A 113 7.79 -17.28 -12.70
C GLY A 113 6.92 -16.38 -13.57
N GLU A 114 5.89 -15.77 -12.97
CA GLU A 114 4.95 -14.89 -13.68
C GLU A 114 5.68 -13.73 -14.38
N LEU A 115 6.62 -13.07 -13.70
CA LEU A 115 7.42 -11.97 -14.29
C LEU A 115 8.38 -12.45 -15.38
N ASN A 116 8.77 -13.73 -15.41
CA ASN A 116 9.52 -14.30 -16.52
C ASN A 116 8.63 -14.57 -17.74
N ASP A 117 7.38 -15.00 -17.54
CA ASP A 117 6.46 -15.25 -18.66
C ASP A 117 6.03 -13.94 -19.35
N LEU A 118 6.00 -12.81 -18.63
CA LEU A 118 5.87 -11.47 -19.21
C LEU A 118 6.93 -11.16 -20.30
N GLN A 119 8.11 -11.79 -20.28
CA GLN A 119 9.15 -11.59 -21.30
C GLN A 119 8.70 -12.05 -22.70
N SER A 120 7.73 -12.96 -22.77
CA SER A 120 7.15 -13.44 -24.03
C SER A 120 6.11 -12.48 -24.62
N ILE A 121 5.58 -11.55 -23.83
CA ILE A 121 4.46 -10.68 -24.20
C ILE A 121 4.99 -9.41 -24.91
N SER A 122 4.73 -9.32 -26.21
CA SER A 122 5.04 -8.12 -27.00
C SER A 122 3.89 -7.11 -26.92
N GLU A 123 3.88 -6.30 -25.86
CA GLU A 123 2.95 -5.17 -25.74
C GLU A 123 3.25 -4.07 -26.77
N HIS A 124 2.24 -3.30 -27.18
CA HIS A 124 2.36 -2.28 -28.22
C HIS A 124 1.82 -0.92 -27.74
N ILE A 125 2.57 0.16 -28.00
CA ILE A 125 2.17 1.53 -27.66
C ILE A 125 1.97 2.36 -28.94
N PRO A 126 0.75 2.86 -29.22
CA PRO A 126 0.52 3.79 -30.32
C PRO A 126 1.21 5.13 -30.07
N VAL A 127 1.98 5.63 -31.04
CA VAL A 127 2.79 6.86 -30.87
C VAL A 127 1.96 8.06 -30.42
N GLY A 128 0.73 8.22 -30.92
CA GLY A 128 -0.14 9.35 -30.54
C GLY A 128 -0.64 9.31 -29.08
N GLN A 129 -0.69 8.14 -28.44
CA GLN A 129 -0.95 8.03 -27.00
C GLN A 129 0.25 8.53 -26.20
N ALA A 130 1.46 8.11 -26.58
CA ALA A 130 2.69 8.58 -25.96
C ALA A 130 2.85 10.10 -26.09
N MET A 131 2.54 10.67 -27.27
CA MET A 131 2.53 12.12 -27.49
C MET A 131 1.41 12.88 -26.77
N ASN A 132 0.55 12.22 -25.98
CA ASN A 132 -0.63 12.79 -25.31
C ASN A 132 -1.56 13.58 -26.27
N SER A 133 -1.69 13.12 -27.51
CA SER A 133 -2.48 13.79 -28.55
C SER A 133 -3.84 13.15 -28.68
N ALA A 134 -4.89 13.82 -28.22
CA ALA A 134 -6.27 13.31 -28.28
C ALA A 134 -6.77 13.01 -29.71
N ILE A 135 -6.13 13.58 -30.75
CA ILE A 135 -6.47 13.36 -32.17
C ILE A 135 -5.69 12.15 -32.74
N LEU A 136 -4.48 11.87 -32.22
CA LEU A 136 -3.62 10.80 -32.71
C LEU A 136 -3.58 9.57 -31.79
N SER A 137 -4.25 9.61 -30.62
CA SER A 137 -4.34 8.51 -29.65
C SER A 137 -4.87 7.19 -30.22
N SER A 138 -5.60 7.25 -31.34
CA SER A 138 -6.10 6.10 -32.11
C SER A 138 -5.53 6.03 -33.54
N PHE A 139 -4.52 6.85 -33.88
CA PHE A 139 -3.96 6.96 -35.23
C PHE A 139 -2.44 7.16 -35.22
N GLY A 140 -1.69 6.15 -35.67
CA GLY A 140 -0.25 6.23 -35.87
C GLY A 140 0.36 4.86 -36.13
N PRO A 141 1.69 4.76 -36.21
CA PRO A 141 2.38 3.50 -36.05
C PRO A 141 2.37 3.08 -34.58
N ASP A 142 2.25 1.78 -34.33
CA ASP A 142 2.46 1.17 -33.03
C ASP A 142 3.94 0.86 -32.82
N ILE A 143 4.47 1.19 -31.65
CA ILE A 143 5.83 0.85 -31.25
C ILE A 143 5.76 -0.37 -30.33
N PRO A 144 6.41 -1.49 -30.69
CA PRO A 144 6.51 -2.64 -29.81
C PRO A 144 7.42 -2.29 -28.62
N ILE A 145 6.99 -2.66 -27.43
CA ILE A 145 7.79 -2.60 -26.20
C ILE A 145 8.08 -4.01 -25.71
N ARG A 146 9.15 -4.18 -24.94
CA ARG A 146 9.42 -5.43 -24.22
C ARG A 146 9.66 -5.17 -22.74
N LEU A 147 9.15 -6.07 -21.93
CA LEU A 147 9.30 -6.10 -20.48
C LEU A 147 10.32 -7.17 -20.14
N LEU A 148 11.34 -6.87 -19.34
CA LEU A 148 12.28 -7.86 -18.81
C LEU A 148 12.45 -7.68 -17.29
N PRO A 149 12.24 -8.71 -16.45
CA PRO A 149 12.63 -8.63 -15.04
C PRO A 149 14.16 -8.58 -14.93
N VAL A 150 14.65 -7.74 -14.02
CA VAL A 150 16.07 -7.50 -13.79
C VAL A 150 16.48 -8.16 -12.49
N GLY A 151 17.20 -9.28 -12.59
CA GLY A 151 17.64 -10.05 -11.43
C GLY A 151 16.50 -10.79 -10.72
N THR A 152 16.62 -10.92 -9.41
CA THR A 152 15.70 -11.70 -8.57
C THR A 152 14.73 -10.79 -7.81
N VAL A 153 13.44 -11.15 -7.80
CA VAL A 153 12.41 -10.49 -6.97
C VAL A 153 12.77 -10.57 -5.49
N LYS A 154 12.68 -9.44 -4.78
CA LYS A 154 12.86 -9.35 -3.32
C LYS A 154 11.49 -9.41 -2.64
N VAL A 155 11.35 -10.22 -1.60
CA VAL A 155 10.08 -10.48 -0.90
C VAL A 155 10.33 -10.47 0.60
N ASP A 156 9.81 -9.45 1.29
CA ASP A 156 9.89 -9.30 2.74
C ASP A 156 8.50 -9.59 3.36
N LEU A 157 8.42 -10.49 4.34
CA LEU A 157 7.16 -10.82 5.04
C LEU A 157 7.16 -10.15 6.42
N ASN A 158 6.41 -9.05 6.52
CA ASN A 158 6.44 -8.08 7.61
C ASN A 158 5.15 -8.11 8.45
N THR A 159 5.17 -7.44 9.60
CA THR A 159 3.98 -7.26 10.45
C THR A 159 3.86 -5.80 10.86
N ARG A 160 2.66 -5.24 10.74
CA ARG A 160 2.30 -3.92 11.30
C ARG A 160 1.18 -4.07 12.32
N SER A 161 1.15 -3.17 13.30
CA SER A 161 0.11 -3.13 14.34
C SER A 161 -0.64 -1.80 14.29
N GLN A 162 -1.96 -1.88 14.39
CA GLN A 162 -2.87 -0.74 14.33
C GLN A 162 -3.77 -0.77 15.58
N ASN A 163 -3.97 0.39 16.24
CA ASN A 163 -4.92 0.47 17.35
C ASN A 163 -6.35 0.48 16.78
N ALA A 164 -7.16 -0.50 17.18
CA ALA A 164 -8.49 -0.73 16.64
C ALA A 164 -9.62 -0.31 17.59
N GLY A 165 -9.32 0.22 18.79
CA GLY A 165 -10.32 0.59 19.79
C GLY A 165 -9.80 0.57 21.23
N ILE A 166 -10.74 0.71 22.17
CA ILE A 166 -10.42 0.67 23.61
C ILE A 166 -9.87 -0.71 23.97
N ASN A 167 -8.57 -0.77 24.27
CA ASN A 167 -7.81 -2.00 24.55
C ASN A 167 -7.78 -3.01 23.38
N MET A 168 -7.87 -2.55 22.12
CA MET A 168 -7.87 -3.42 20.93
C MET A 168 -6.68 -3.13 20.01
N VAL A 169 -5.95 -4.16 19.59
CA VAL A 169 -4.84 -4.05 18.62
C VAL A 169 -5.07 -5.02 17.48
N MET A 170 -5.15 -4.50 16.25
CA MET A 170 -5.13 -5.29 15.03
C MET A 170 -3.68 -5.48 14.59
N PHE A 171 -3.24 -6.74 14.51
CA PHE A 171 -1.99 -7.11 13.86
C PHE A 171 -2.30 -7.51 12.42
N GLU A 172 -1.44 -7.07 11.50
CA GLU A 172 -1.59 -7.27 10.07
C GLU A 172 -0.25 -7.77 9.52
N VAL A 173 -0.26 -9.00 9.02
CA VAL A 173 0.88 -9.66 8.37
C VAL A 173 0.75 -9.44 6.87
N TYR A 174 1.76 -8.79 6.28
CA TYR A 174 1.75 -8.39 4.88
C TYR A 174 3.08 -8.75 4.21
N VAL A 175 2.99 -9.09 2.93
CA VAL A 175 4.14 -9.37 2.08
C VAL A 175 4.43 -8.12 1.24
N ARG A 176 5.66 -7.62 1.34
CA ARG A 176 6.17 -6.50 0.56
C ARG A 176 7.08 -7.05 -0.52
N ILE A 177 6.78 -6.71 -1.77
CA ILE A 177 7.41 -7.27 -2.97
C ILE A 177 8.06 -6.14 -3.73
N ILE A 178 9.33 -6.31 -4.07
CA ILE A 178 10.12 -5.34 -4.84
C ILE A 178 10.69 -6.09 -6.05
N ALA A 179 10.14 -5.78 -7.23
CA ALA A 179 10.62 -6.27 -8.51
C ALA A 179 11.26 -5.11 -9.30
N GLU A 180 12.43 -5.36 -9.88
CA GLU A 180 13.08 -4.44 -10.82
C GLU A 180 12.73 -4.90 -12.24
N VAL A 181 12.11 -4.03 -13.05
CA VAL A 181 11.64 -4.39 -14.41
C VAL A 181 12.16 -3.37 -15.41
N SER A 182 12.87 -3.85 -16.43
CA SER A 182 13.37 -3.01 -17.52
C SER A 182 12.35 -2.88 -18.64
N VAL A 183 12.23 -1.66 -19.13
CA VAL A 183 11.59 -1.31 -20.39
C VAL A 183 12.63 -1.32 -21.51
N ILE A 184 12.31 -1.99 -22.62
CA ILE A 184 13.04 -1.85 -23.88
C ILE A 184 12.10 -1.31 -24.93
N ILE A 185 12.46 -0.16 -25.52
CA ILE A 185 11.84 0.43 -26.71
C ILE A 185 12.89 0.51 -27.84
N PRO A 186 12.51 0.66 -29.13
CA PRO A 186 13.47 0.57 -30.24
C PRO A 186 14.62 1.60 -30.27
N PHE A 187 14.57 2.63 -29.42
CA PHE A 187 15.54 3.74 -29.38
C PHE A 187 16.18 3.93 -28.00
N ASP A 188 15.70 3.25 -26.95
CA ASP A 188 16.10 3.50 -25.56
C ASP A 188 15.72 2.34 -24.63
N SER A 189 16.32 2.31 -23.44
CA SER A 189 15.97 1.33 -22.39
C SER A 189 16.21 1.92 -21.01
N ASP A 190 15.31 1.64 -20.07
CA ASP A 190 15.41 2.09 -18.68
C ASP A 190 14.93 0.98 -17.72
N THR A 191 15.08 1.17 -16.41
CA THR A 191 14.58 0.27 -15.37
C THR A 191 13.62 1.00 -14.44
N GLU A 192 12.55 0.33 -14.03
CA GLU A 192 11.55 0.85 -13.10
C GLU A 192 11.41 -0.11 -11.92
N ILE A 193 11.28 0.44 -10.71
CA ILE A 193 11.07 -0.35 -9.49
C ILE A 193 9.57 -0.46 -9.23
N VAL A 194 9.07 -1.70 -9.25
CA VAL A 194 7.68 -2.05 -8.97
C VAL A 194 7.63 -2.61 -7.56
N GLU A 195 7.14 -1.78 -6.64
CA GLU A 195 6.87 -2.15 -5.25
C GLU A 195 5.37 -2.41 -5.06
N THR A 196 5.01 -3.45 -4.32
CA THR A 196 3.61 -3.82 -4.03
C THR A 196 3.52 -4.48 -2.65
N GLU A 197 2.58 -4.03 -1.81
CA GLU A 197 2.27 -4.63 -0.51
C GLU A 197 0.94 -5.37 -0.58
N ILE A 198 0.91 -6.63 -0.12
CA ILE A 198 -0.29 -7.48 -0.10
C ILE A 198 -0.51 -8.01 1.33
N PRO A 199 -1.66 -7.72 1.97
CA PRO A 199 -1.99 -8.32 3.26
C PRO A 199 -2.30 -9.81 3.09
N ILE A 200 -1.69 -10.65 3.93
CA ILE A 200 -1.88 -12.12 3.92
C ILE A 200 -2.79 -12.57 5.05
N SER A 201 -2.66 -11.97 6.23
CA SER A 201 -3.43 -12.35 7.42
C SER A 201 -3.58 -11.16 8.36
N TYR A 202 -4.71 -11.08 9.04
CA TYR A 202 -4.95 -10.10 10.11
C TYR A 202 -5.55 -10.78 11.34
N SER A 203 -5.24 -10.28 12.52
CA SER A 203 -5.84 -10.73 13.78
C SER A 203 -6.10 -9.56 14.72
N LEU A 204 -7.26 -9.58 15.37
CA LEU A 204 -7.71 -8.57 16.31
C LEU A 204 -7.54 -9.09 17.74
N VAL A 205 -6.51 -8.61 18.43
CA VAL A 205 -6.30 -8.89 19.86
C VAL A 205 -7.16 -7.93 20.67
N VAL A 206 -8.09 -8.48 21.44
CA VAL A 206 -8.99 -7.75 22.34
C VAL A 206 -8.53 -7.97 23.77
N GLY A 207 -8.10 -6.90 24.45
CA GLY A 207 -7.82 -6.90 25.88
C GLY A 207 -9.08 -6.63 26.71
N ASP A 208 -9.03 -6.96 28.01
CA ASP A 208 -10.17 -6.74 28.92
C ASP A 208 -10.52 -5.24 28.98
N VAL A 209 -11.82 -4.92 28.97
CA VAL A 209 -12.30 -3.58 29.33
C VAL A 209 -12.45 -3.47 30.85
N PRO A 210 -11.91 -2.42 31.51
CA PRO A 210 -12.16 -2.14 32.92
C PRO A 210 -13.62 -2.24 33.34
N THR A 211 -13.88 -2.95 34.45
CA THR A 211 -15.22 -3.15 35.02
C THR A 211 -15.91 -1.86 35.45
N TYR A 212 -15.11 -0.82 35.73
CA TYR A 212 -15.54 0.48 36.25
C TYR A 212 -14.87 1.61 35.49
N TYR A 213 -15.65 2.64 35.13
CA TYR A 213 -15.19 3.89 34.53
C TYR A 213 -15.85 5.07 35.24
N TYR A 214 -15.18 6.22 35.28
CA TYR A 214 -15.66 7.45 35.90
C TYR A 214 -15.60 8.64 34.94
N ASP A 215 -16.54 9.57 35.06
CA ASP A 215 -16.48 10.86 34.37
C ASP A 215 -15.47 11.83 35.03
N ASN A 216 -15.28 13.00 34.42
CA ASN A 216 -14.40 14.06 34.95
C ASN A 216 -14.92 14.74 36.24
N LYS A 217 -15.99 14.21 36.85
CA LYS A 217 -16.60 14.63 38.12
C LYS A 217 -16.68 13.47 39.12
N GLY A 218 -16.01 12.35 38.85
CA GLY A 218 -15.96 11.18 39.73
C GLY A 218 -17.25 10.35 39.79
N LYS A 219 -18.13 10.45 38.78
CA LYS A 219 -19.39 9.68 38.71
C LYS A 219 -19.22 8.42 37.86
N PRO A 220 -19.75 7.25 38.27
CA PRO A 220 -19.61 6.02 37.50
C PRO A 220 -20.39 6.08 36.18
N VAL A 221 -19.78 5.57 35.11
CA VAL A 221 -20.33 5.54 33.74
C VAL A 221 -20.26 4.14 33.13
N GLY A 222 -21.00 3.92 32.04
CA GLY A 222 -21.19 2.58 31.44
C GLY A 222 -22.43 1.86 31.97
N SER A 223 -22.47 0.54 31.85
CA SER A 223 -23.60 -0.30 32.25
C SER A 223 -23.61 -0.66 33.74
N ASN A 224 -22.43 -0.72 34.38
CA ASN A 224 -22.23 -1.19 35.75
C ASN A 224 -22.28 -0.05 36.79
N LYS A 225 -23.18 0.94 36.63
CA LYS A 225 -23.18 2.15 37.47
C LYS A 225 -23.39 1.88 38.96
N ASP A 226 -24.21 0.88 39.25
CA ASP A 226 -24.63 0.51 40.61
C ASP A 226 -23.65 -0.47 41.28
N ALA A 227 -22.73 -1.04 40.49
CA ALA A 227 -21.58 -1.76 41.03
C ALA A 227 -20.49 -0.74 41.38
N GLY A 228 -20.39 -0.39 42.66
CA GLY A 228 -19.20 0.30 43.18
C GLY A 228 -17.95 -0.59 43.12
N PRO A 229 -16.75 0.00 43.13
CA PRO A 229 -15.52 -0.75 43.38
C PRO A 229 -15.57 -1.40 44.78
N PRO A 230 -14.88 -2.53 45.01
CA PRO A 230 -14.87 -3.22 46.29
C PRO A 230 -14.41 -2.27 47.41
N SER A 231 -15.11 -2.28 48.55
CA SER A 231 -14.84 -1.38 49.66
C SER A 231 -13.46 -1.66 50.28
N LEU A 232 -12.55 -0.68 50.22
CA LEU A 232 -11.25 -0.75 50.89
C LEU A 232 -11.44 -0.66 52.41
N SER A 233 -11.51 -1.81 53.08
CA SER A 233 -11.35 -1.90 54.52
C SER A 233 -9.91 -1.58 54.91
N LEU A 234 -9.69 -0.46 55.60
CA LEU A 234 -8.40 -0.20 56.24
C LEU A 234 -8.10 -1.28 57.29
N PRO A 235 -6.87 -1.83 57.36
CA PRO A 235 -6.51 -2.78 58.41
C PRO A 235 -6.53 -2.07 59.78
N SER A 236 -7.30 -2.62 60.73
CA SER A 236 -7.36 -2.10 62.10
C SER A 236 -5.98 -2.16 62.75
N ILE A 237 -5.39 -0.99 63.00
CA ILE A 237 -4.16 -0.86 63.80
C ILE A 237 -4.49 -1.35 65.23
N PRO A 238 -3.77 -2.36 65.77
CA PRO A 238 -4.06 -2.88 67.11
C PRO A 238 -3.83 -1.81 68.19
N ASN A 239 -4.92 -1.36 68.81
CA ASN A 239 -4.85 -0.34 69.86
C ASN A 239 -4.41 -0.97 71.19
N VAL A 240 -3.15 -0.76 71.58
CA VAL A 240 -2.58 -1.27 72.84
C VAL A 240 -3.04 -0.38 74.00
N GLY A 241 -4.21 -0.68 74.56
CA GLY A 241 -4.81 0.08 75.66
C GLY A 241 -5.84 -0.72 76.46
N THR A 242 -5.41 -1.34 77.56
CA THR A 242 -6.26 -2.09 78.50
C THR A 242 -7.14 -1.16 79.33
N THR A 243 -8.42 -1.49 79.56
CA THR A 243 -9.10 -1.51 80.90
C THR A 243 -10.60 -1.86 80.84
N ILE A 244 -10.93 -3.04 81.35
CA ILE A 244 -12.05 -3.42 82.25
C ILE A 244 -13.48 -2.82 82.07
N THR A 245 -14.46 -3.72 81.87
CA THR A 245 -15.94 -3.54 81.87
C THR A 245 -16.58 -3.40 83.27
N PRO A 246 -17.83 -2.87 83.40
CA PRO A 246 -19.00 -3.78 83.53
C PRO A 246 -20.33 -3.30 82.88
N LYS A 247 -21.34 -4.19 82.86
CA LYS A 247 -22.73 -3.98 82.40
C LYS A 247 -23.62 -3.29 83.46
N THR A 248 -24.70 -2.64 83.02
CA THR A 248 -26.02 -2.57 83.72
C THR A 248 -27.18 -2.59 82.70
N GLU A 249 -28.40 -2.94 83.14
CA GLU A 249 -29.68 -2.99 82.42
C GLU A 249 -30.09 -1.64 81.74
N GLY A 250 -31.11 -1.50 80.88
CA GLY A 250 -32.25 -2.32 80.42
C GLY A 250 -33.58 -1.53 80.52
N ILE A 251 -34.65 -1.91 79.77
CA ILE A 251 -36.01 -1.29 79.76
C ILE A 251 -36.02 0.10 79.03
N SER A 252 -36.97 0.50 78.17
CA SER A 252 -38.44 0.35 78.17
C SER A 252 -39.11 0.15 76.78
N THR A 253 -40.44 0.05 76.74
CA THR A 253 -41.28 -0.06 75.53
C THR A 253 -42.60 0.71 75.71
N GLN A 254 -43.01 1.49 74.70
CA GLN A 254 -44.37 1.97 74.36
C GLN A 254 -44.22 2.75 73.04
N GLU A 255 -44.83 2.41 71.89
CA GLU A 255 -46.22 2.11 71.53
C GLU A 255 -47.12 3.35 71.34
N SER A 256 -47.48 3.62 70.08
CA SER A 256 -48.74 4.27 69.67
C SER A 256 -49.01 4.10 68.17
N LYS A 257 -50.29 3.92 67.79
CA LYS A 257 -50.82 3.97 66.42
C LYS A 257 -51.29 5.44 66.15
N THR A 258 -51.78 5.93 65.00
CA THR A 258 -52.59 5.42 63.85
C THR A 258 -52.56 6.56 62.77
N GLN A 259 -53.18 6.60 61.57
CA GLN A 259 -54.16 5.80 60.83
C GLN A 259 -54.14 6.10 59.29
N LYS A 260 -54.43 5.08 58.46
CA LYS A 260 -55.05 5.10 57.09
C LYS A 260 -54.44 5.79 55.85
N GLU A 261 -54.22 4.92 54.84
CA GLU A 261 -54.80 4.87 53.47
C GLU A 261 -54.76 6.07 52.48
N PRO A 262 -54.52 5.81 51.17
CA PRO A 262 -54.68 6.77 50.06
C PRO A 262 -56.12 6.72 49.46
N PRO A 263 -56.49 7.56 48.47
CA PRO A 263 -56.26 7.19 47.05
C PRO A 263 -56.06 8.38 46.06
N GLN A 264 -55.87 8.03 44.78
CA GLN A 264 -55.72 8.86 43.56
C GLN A 264 -54.33 9.46 43.33
#